data_AF-A0AAV1B3B3-F1
#
_entry.id   AF-A0AAV1B3B3-F1
#
_cell.length_a   1.000
_cell.length_b   1.000
_cell.length_c   1.000
_cell.angle_alpha   90.00
_cell.angle_beta   90.00
_cell.angle_gamma   90.00
#
_symmetry.space_group_name_H-M   'P 1'
#
loop_
_entity.id
_entity.type
_entity.pdbx_description
1 polymer ?
#
loop_
_entity_poly.entity_id
_entity_poly.type
_entity_poly.pdbx_seq_one_letter_code
_entity_poly.pdbx_strand_id
1 'polypeptide(L)'
;MKSQRKTDSPRGEVGEIDTRAPFQSVKAAVTLFGEVAVTRDRFAVKRRSAENVFEKETQLILAQKELNKLKKHVVSAEATKAKALSDLEKAKETLENLTTKLNNVRESKQSAMEAAEAVKNQGKHFEKTLSLKAIGYEAWKHELEHARNAYTATVTKLDSSKKELTKIRQDFDAVLEAKLTAVQATGEAQRSAKLNSERIGELSEEIATMKASIEQLKLTSAANETQFEFYKTTKEEAQKKLEALKNEYNDPELIQSLDAKLAETSAEIEILQEQMKKIHASKMDSVRLLTSELKEATKTLQEVAAEENSLKKLVYILRTELKQVKKEQDELKEKKQAAEDLAANLADELQESKEEAGPQPGTVEDLEADLFYMQNSKVQKLQMETEDARREAEEMSRKAQELKQEAEKSQAVADEAEKNLELVLKEAKAAKASELKAIKEMKILSDVQSRLSNSKFSGKIGLRNEEFESLNGKVKQFQDLAEKKEASVMAELQEMYTRKNELDRKVEANQKVIEETKAAMETALWYAEMADSAKVAMERELSRCRQSGSTSSRISDCSDNSSILSA
;
A
#
# COMPACT_ATOMS: atom_id res chain seq x y z
N MET A 1 12.69 14.46 56.02
CA MET A 1 13.01 15.79 55.46
C MET A 1 11.71 16.59 55.48
N LYS A 2 11.34 17.47 56.42
CA LYS A 2 12.04 18.48 57.24
C LYS A 2 13.03 19.35 56.46
N SER A 3 12.59 20.58 56.15
CA SER A 3 13.30 21.88 56.15
C SER A 3 12.68 22.82 55.11
N GLN A 4 12.63 24.14 55.22
CA GLN A 4 12.86 25.17 56.26
C GLN A 4 12.43 26.50 55.58
N ARG A 5 11.60 27.34 56.19
CA ARG A 5 11.93 28.67 56.78
C ARG A 5 12.79 29.64 55.95
N LYS A 6 12.28 30.89 55.80
CA LYS A 6 12.81 32.19 56.35
C LYS A 6 12.05 33.38 55.69
N THR A 7 11.29 34.22 56.42
CA THR A 7 11.62 35.44 57.23
C THR A 7 12.12 36.65 56.40
N ASP A 8 11.38 37.77 56.38
CA ASP A 8 11.64 38.97 57.20
C ASP A 8 10.68 40.17 56.90
N SER A 9 10.47 40.99 57.95
CA SER A 9 9.62 42.20 58.16
C SER A 9 10.31 43.50 57.63
N PRO A 10 9.87 44.79 57.82
CA PRO A 10 8.83 45.37 58.71
C PRO A 10 8.05 46.66 58.28
N ARG A 11 7.18 47.14 59.21
CA ARG A 11 6.53 48.47 59.40
C ARG A 11 5.26 48.75 58.58
N GLY A 12 4.19 49.34 59.13
CA GLY A 12 4.12 50.32 60.22
C GLY A 12 2.92 50.19 61.16
N GLU A 13 3.17 50.79 62.31
CA GLU A 13 2.51 50.79 63.62
C GLU A 13 1.48 51.94 63.72
N VAL A 14 0.71 51.95 64.83
CA VAL A 14 -0.31 52.93 65.30
C VAL A 14 -1.75 52.44 65.09
N GLY A 15 -2.55 52.14 66.11
CA GLY A 15 -2.41 52.20 67.57
C GLY A 15 -3.80 51.95 68.17
N GLU A 16 -3.97 50.82 68.86
CA GLU A 16 -5.18 50.51 69.63
C GLU A 16 -5.18 51.36 70.92
N ILE A 17 -6.31 52.00 71.23
CA ILE A 17 -6.51 52.66 72.52
C ILE A 17 -7.58 51.90 73.30
N ASP A 18 -7.10 51.17 74.30
CA ASP A 18 -7.86 50.69 75.46
C ASP A 18 -8.09 51.86 76.44
N THR A 19 -9.34 52.18 76.77
CA THR A 19 -9.69 53.19 77.79
C THR A 19 -10.63 52.65 78.86
N ARG A 20 -10.33 51.49 79.45
CA ARG A 20 -10.94 51.14 80.74
C ARG A 20 -10.20 51.79 81.94
N ALA A 21 -10.85 52.83 82.47
CA ALA A 21 -10.88 53.42 83.83
C ALA A 21 -9.64 53.33 84.74
N PRO A 22 -9.23 54.43 85.43
CA PRO A 22 -9.92 54.88 86.65
C PRO A 22 -9.94 56.42 86.86
N PHE A 23 -10.38 56.83 88.06
CA PHE A 23 -10.25 58.14 88.74
C PHE A 23 -11.49 59.04 88.85
N GLN A 24 -11.51 59.65 90.02
CA GLN A 24 -12.63 60.18 90.77
C GLN A 24 -12.85 61.68 90.47
N SER A 25 -14.08 62.15 90.70
CA SER A 25 -14.38 63.45 91.32
C SER A 25 -13.67 64.71 90.78
N VAL A 26 -14.36 65.46 89.89
CA VAL A 26 -14.24 66.95 89.83
C VAL A 26 -15.60 67.64 89.55
N LYS A 27 -16.73 67.01 89.90
CA LYS A 27 -18.04 67.71 89.98
C LYS A 27 -18.70 67.63 91.36
N ALA A 28 -17.93 67.13 92.34
CA ALA A 28 -18.20 67.20 93.78
C ALA A 28 -17.38 68.31 94.47
N ALA A 29 -16.72 69.19 93.71
CA ALA A 29 -16.11 70.41 94.24
C ALA A 29 -16.63 71.58 93.41
N VAL A 30 -17.06 72.66 94.08
CA VAL A 30 -17.74 73.85 93.55
C VAL A 30 -19.27 73.72 93.40
N THR A 31 -19.94 73.53 94.54
CA THR A 31 -20.82 74.59 95.09
C THR A 31 -20.70 74.54 96.60
N LEU A 32 -19.54 75.01 97.04
CA LEU A 32 -19.11 75.29 98.41
C LEU A 32 -19.51 76.73 98.79
N PHE A 33 -20.75 77.13 98.47
CA PHE A 33 -21.40 78.40 98.87
C PHE A 33 -22.89 78.22 98.53
N GLY A 34 -23.85 78.11 99.42
CA GLY A 34 -23.90 78.21 100.86
C GLY A 34 -25.39 78.13 101.20
N GLU A 35 -25.77 77.05 101.85
CA GLU A 35 -27.04 76.93 102.55
C GLU A 35 -26.90 77.70 103.86
N VAL A 36 -27.69 78.77 104.06
CA VAL A 36 -27.97 79.32 105.39
C VAL A 36 -29.46 79.67 105.44
N ALA A 37 -30.22 78.76 106.03
CA ALA A 37 -31.45 79.11 106.72
C ALA A 37 -31.09 79.94 107.98
N VAL A 38 -31.94 80.92 108.37
CA VAL A 38 -32.30 81.24 109.77
C VAL A 38 -33.35 82.37 109.83
N THR A 39 -34.52 81.97 110.32
CA THR A 39 -35.47 82.64 111.25
C THR A 39 -36.22 83.94 110.92
N ARG A 40 -37.54 83.75 110.80
CA ARG A 40 -38.63 84.20 111.70
C ARG A 40 -38.87 85.71 111.95
N ASP A 41 -40.10 86.05 111.57
CA ASP A 41 -41.15 86.76 112.33
C ASP A 41 -41.29 88.29 112.23
N ARG A 42 -42.51 88.66 111.79
CA ARG A 42 -43.36 89.84 112.04
C ARG A 42 -42.69 91.20 112.32
N PHE A 43 -43.03 92.22 111.52
CA PHE A 43 -43.92 93.33 111.93
C PHE A 43 -44.20 94.31 110.75
N ALA A 44 -45.48 94.64 110.61
CA ALA A 44 -46.09 95.92 110.21
C ALA A 44 -45.63 96.70 108.96
N VAL A 45 -46.54 96.73 107.96
CA VAL A 45 -47.15 97.93 107.35
C VAL A 45 -46.23 99.12 107.02
N LYS A 46 -45.92 99.38 105.74
CA LYS A 46 -46.56 100.40 104.85
C LYS A 46 -45.70 100.72 103.62
N ARG A 47 -46.39 100.86 102.47
CA ARG A 47 -46.02 101.58 101.22
C ARG A 47 -44.99 100.94 100.25
N ARG A 48 -45.48 100.53 99.07
CA ARG A 48 -44.73 100.22 97.84
C ARG A 48 -45.45 100.79 96.62
N SER A 49 -44.73 101.43 95.70
CA SER A 49 -45.00 101.45 94.24
C SER A 49 -44.03 102.41 93.52
N ALA A 50 -42.87 101.92 93.09
CA ALA A 50 -42.09 102.48 91.96
C ALA A 50 -40.91 101.57 91.57
N GLU A 51 -40.26 100.91 92.54
CA GLU A 51 -39.01 100.16 92.30
C GLU A 51 -39.20 98.77 91.64
N ASN A 52 -40.40 98.18 91.77
CA ASN A 52 -40.77 96.88 91.18
C ASN A 52 -40.85 96.86 89.63
N VAL A 53 -40.80 98.00 88.93
CA VAL A 53 -40.99 98.06 87.47
C VAL A 53 -39.66 97.80 86.73
N PHE A 54 -38.56 98.40 87.18
CA PHE A 54 -37.24 98.25 86.56
C PHE A 54 -36.63 96.85 86.73
N GLU A 55 -36.85 96.20 87.88
CA GLU A 55 -36.41 94.81 88.10
C GLU A 55 -37.15 93.84 87.17
N LYS A 56 -38.47 94.04 86.98
CA LYS A 56 -39.29 93.22 86.08
C LYS A 56 -38.88 93.40 84.61
N GLU A 57 -38.53 94.62 84.21
CA GLU A 57 -38.08 94.92 82.85
C GLU A 57 -36.70 94.29 82.55
N THR A 58 -35.77 94.34 83.51
CA THR A 58 -34.47 93.67 83.39
C THR A 58 -34.62 92.14 83.29
N GLN A 59 -35.50 91.55 84.10
CA GLN A 59 -35.84 90.13 84.02
C GLN A 59 -36.46 89.75 82.67
N LEU A 60 -37.30 90.62 82.10
CA LEU A 60 -37.91 90.40 80.78
C LEU A 60 -36.86 90.40 79.66
N ILE A 61 -35.88 91.31 79.68
CA ILE A 61 -34.79 91.34 78.69
C ILE A 61 -33.91 90.09 78.82
N LEU A 62 -33.58 89.64 80.04
CA LEU A 62 -32.84 88.41 80.27
C LEU A 62 -33.60 87.18 79.75
N ALA A 63 -34.91 87.09 80.04
CA ALA A 63 -35.78 86.03 79.54
C ALA A 63 -35.88 86.04 78.01
N GLN A 64 -35.94 87.21 77.36
CA GLN A 64 -35.91 87.32 75.91
C GLN A 64 -34.58 86.85 75.32
N LYS A 65 -33.44 87.17 75.97
CA LYS A 65 -32.11 86.70 75.55
C LYS A 65 -31.98 85.18 75.71
N GLU A 66 -32.48 84.61 76.79
CA GLU A 66 -32.54 83.16 77.01
C GLU A 66 -33.46 82.47 76.01
N LEU A 67 -34.64 83.03 75.73
CA LEU A 67 -35.56 82.54 74.71
C LEU A 67 -34.90 82.51 73.33
N ASN A 68 -34.15 83.56 72.97
CA ASN A 68 -33.42 83.60 71.71
C ASN A 68 -32.28 82.56 71.64
N LYS A 69 -31.60 82.28 72.76
CA LYS A 69 -30.62 81.17 72.83
C LYS A 69 -31.31 79.82 72.65
N LEU A 70 -32.44 79.59 73.35
CA LEU A 70 -33.22 78.37 73.23
C LEU A 70 -33.74 78.17 71.81
N LYS A 71 -34.25 79.21 71.15
CA LYS A 71 -34.66 79.15 69.73
C LYS A 71 -33.51 78.72 68.82
N LYS A 72 -32.30 79.28 69.00
CA LYS A 72 -31.13 78.87 68.24
C LYS A 72 -30.77 77.40 68.50
N HIS A 73 -30.84 76.94 69.75
CA HIS A 73 -30.62 75.54 70.10
C HIS A 73 -31.66 74.62 69.46
N VAL A 74 -32.94 74.98 69.45
CA VAL A 74 -34.01 74.22 68.79
C VAL A 74 -33.74 74.09 67.30
N VAL A 75 -33.44 75.19 66.60
CA VAL A 75 -33.12 75.16 65.16
C VAL A 75 -31.90 74.27 64.89
N SER A 76 -30.85 74.37 65.72
CA SER A 76 -29.67 73.49 65.58
C SER A 76 -30.00 72.02 65.83
N ALA A 77 -30.84 71.72 66.82
CA ALA A 77 -31.27 70.37 67.14
C ALA A 77 -32.15 69.79 66.03
N GLU A 78 -33.08 70.57 65.49
CA GLU A 78 -33.90 70.22 64.33
C GLU A 78 -33.05 69.92 63.10
N ALA A 79 -32.04 70.74 62.82
CA ALA A 79 -31.09 70.49 61.72
C ALA A 79 -30.29 69.19 61.93
N THR A 80 -29.81 68.92 63.15
CA THR A 80 -29.12 67.65 63.46
C THR A 80 -30.05 66.44 63.35
N LYS A 81 -31.32 66.58 63.77
CA LYS A 81 -32.33 65.53 63.63
C LYS A 81 -32.64 65.25 62.15
N ALA A 82 -32.81 66.29 61.33
CA ALA A 82 -33.04 66.13 59.90
C ALA A 82 -31.85 65.43 59.21
N LYS A 83 -30.62 65.81 59.57
CA LYS A 83 -29.42 65.13 59.08
C LYS A 83 -29.37 63.66 59.51
N ALA A 84 -29.64 63.36 60.77
CA ALA A 84 -29.66 61.99 61.29
C ALA A 84 -30.73 61.12 60.60
N LEU A 85 -31.91 61.68 60.29
CA LEU A 85 -32.95 60.97 59.53
C LEU A 85 -32.52 60.71 58.09
N SER A 86 -31.87 61.68 57.43
CA SER A 86 -31.33 61.49 56.07
C SER A 86 -30.23 60.42 56.04
N ASP A 87 -29.33 60.43 57.03
CA ASP A 87 -28.26 59.44 57.13
C ASP A 87 -28.82 58.04 57.47
N LEU A 88 -29.88 57.95 58.28
CA LEU A 88 -30.60 56.69 58.54
C LEU A 88 -31.25 56.14 57.27
N GLU A 89 -31.87 56.99 56.46
CA GLU A 89 -32.52 56.55 55.22
C GLU A 89 -31.48 56.02 54.22
N LYS A 90 -30.35 56.73 54.05
CA LYS A 90 -29.22 56.23 53.26
C LYS A 90 -28.69 54.90 53.78
N ALA A 91 -28.59 54.72 55.10
CA ALA A 91 -28.15 53.46 55.69
C ALA A 91 -29.12 52.31 55.37
N LYS A 92 -30.44 52.56 55.41
CA LYS A 92 -31.45 51.57 55.00
C LYS A 92 -31.33 51.21 53.52
N GLU A 93 -31.20 52.20 52.63
CA GLU A 93 -30.99 51.95 51.20
C GLU A 93 -29.74 51.08 50.96
N THR A 94 -28.65 51.34 51.68
CA THR A 94 -27.44 50.49 51.58
C THR A 94 -27.66 49.09 52.13
N LEU A 95 -28.44 48.92 53.19
CA LEU A 95 -28.77 47.60 53.75
C LEU A 95 -29.60 46.77 52.76
N GLU A 96 -30.61 47.37 52.14
CA GLU A 96 -31.43 46.70 51.12
C GLU A 96 -30.60 46.32 49.89
N ASN A 97 -29.71 47.21 49.43
CA ASN A 97 -28.78 46.92 48.33
C ASN A 97 -27.80 45.77 48.69
N LEU A 98 -27.29 45.73 49.92
CA LEU A 98 -26.44 44.63 50.36
C LEU A 98 -27.22 43.32 50.52
N THR A 99 -28.47 43.38 50.98
CA THR A 99 -29.33 42.21 51.15
C THR A 99 -29.69 41.59 49.80
N THR A 100 -30.07 42.41 48.83
CA THR A 100 -30.31 41.96 47.45
C THR A 100 -29.05 41.35 46.82
N LYS A 101 -27.88 41.99 46.96
CA LYS A 101 -26.60 41.41 46.51
C LYS A 101 -26.29 40.07 47.17
N LEU A 102 -26.52 39.94 48.47
CA LEU A 102 -26.29 38.70 49.22
C LEU A 102 -27.19 37.57 48.71
N ASN A 103 -28.46 37.86 48.43
CA ASN A 103 -29.40 36.89 47.87
C ASN A 103 -28.96 36.43 46.47
N ASN A 104 -28.57 37.37 45.60
CA ASN A 104 -28.05 37.04 44.27
C ASN A 104 -26.80 36.15 44.34
N VAL A 105 -25.88 36.40 45.28
CA VAL A 105 -24.69 35.55 45.49
C VAL A 105 -25.08 34.15 45.98
N ARG A 106 -26.08 34.05 46.87
CA ARG A 106 -26.58 32.76 47.36
C ARG A 106 -27.23 31.95 46.23
N GLU A 107 -28.06 32.58 45.41
CA GLU A 107 -28.70 31.95 44.26
C GLU A 107 -27.67 31.50 43.22
N SER A 108 -26.72 32.36 42.88
CA SER A 108 -25.62 32.02 41.97
C SER A 108 -24.79 30.83 42.46
N LYS A 109 -24.48 30.78 43.76
CA LYS A 109 -23.80 29.63 44.39
C LYS A 109 -24.63 28.35 44.25
N GLN A 110 -25.93 28.42 44.48
CA GLN A 110 -26.82 27.26 44.39
C GLN A 110 -26.87 26.73 42.94
N SER A 111 -27.02 27.61 41.95
CA SER A 111 -26.98 27.22 40.53
C SER A 111 -25.63 26.61 40.13
N ALA A 112 -24.51 27.14 40.65
CA ALA A 112 -23.19 26.56 40.39
C ALA A 112 -23.03 25.15 40.99
N MET A 113 -23.62 24.89 42.16
CA MET A 113 -23.62 23.55 42.77
C MET A 113 -24.44 22.55 41.95
N GLU A 114 -25.63 22.94 41.50
CA GLU A 114 -26.49 22.12 40.64
C GLU A 114 -25.80 21.80 39.30
N ALA A 115 -25.13 22.78 38.69
CA ALA A 115 -24.35 22.57 37.47
C ALA A 115 -23.18 21.58 37.70
N ALA A 116 -22.47 21.70 38.82
CA ALA A 116 -21.39 20.78 39.16
C ALA A 116 -21.89 19.34 39.38
N GLU A 117 -23.06 19.17 40.00
CA GLU A 117 -23.68 17.86 40.18
C GLU A 117 -24.14 17.25 38.84
N ALA A 118 -24.71 18.05 37.95
CA ALA A 118 -25.09 17.62 36.60
C ALA A 118 -23.87 17.10 35.82
N VAL A 119 -22.75 17.83 35.84
CA VAL A 119 -21.50 17.42 35.20
C VAL A 119 -20.96 16.12 35.82
N LYS A 120 -21.02 15.98 37.15
CA LYS A 120 -20.61 14.74 37.84
C LYS A 120 -21.44 13.53 37.41
N ASN A 121 -22.75 13.70 37.22
CA ASN A 121 -23.63 12.63 36.78
C ASN A 121 -23.41 12.26 35.30
N GLN A 122 -23.14 13.24 34.44
CA GLN A 122 -22.72 12.98 33.06
C GLN A 122 -21.39 12.21 32.99
N GLY A 123 -20.40 12.59 33.83
CA GLY A 123 -19.12 11.88 33.91
C GLY A 123 -19.27 10.38 34.21
N LYS A 124 -20.15 10.03 35.16
CA LYS A 124 -20.46 8.62 35.48
C LYS A 124 -21.10 7.85 34.32
N HIS A 125 -21.89 8.52 33.46
CA HIS A 125 -22.49 7.89 32.29
C HIS A 125 -21.42 7.55 31.25
N PHE A 126 -20.51 8.50 30.96
CA PHE A 126 -19.40 8.27 30.03
C PHE A 126 -18.45 7.17 30.51
N GLU A 127 -18.18 7.10 31.81
CA GLU A 127 -17.36 6.03 32.41
C GLU A 127 -17.96 4.64 32.12
N LYS A 128 -19.28 4.47 32.31
CA LYS A 128 -19.97 3.21 31.98
C LYS A 128 -19.94 2.89 30.49
N THR A 129 -20.12 3.89 29.62
CA THR A 129 -20.05 3.69 28.16
C THR A 129 -18.64 3.29 27.70
N LEU A 130 -17.60 3.86 28.30
CA LEU A 130 -16.20 3.49 28.03
C LEU A 130 -15.90 2.05 28.45
N SER A 131 -16.40 1.61 29.62
CA SER A 131 -16.24 0.21 30.06
C SER A 131 -16.94 -0.79 29.13
N LEU A 132 -18.14 -0.47 28.63
CA LEU A 132 -18.86 -1.32 27.66
C LEU A 132 -18.13 -1.42 26.31
N LYS A 133 -17.56 -0.32 25.83
CA LYS A 133 -16.77 -0.30 24.57
C LYS A 133 -15.47 -1.10 24.70
N ALA A 134 -14.86 -1.13 25.88
CA ALA A 134 -13.66 -1.92 26.15
C ALA A 134 -13.94 -3.44 26.07
N ILE A 135 -15.08 -3.91 26.59
CA ILE A 135 -15.49 -5.32 26.51
C ILE A 135 -15.68 -5.77 25.05
N GLY A 136 -16.30 -4.92 24.21
CA GLY A 136 -16.47 -5.22 22.78
C GLY A 136 -15.13 -5.31 22.03
N TYR A 137 -14.16 -4.47 22.38
CA TYR A 137 -12.82 -4.50 21.79
C TYR A 137 -12.04 -5.78 22.14
N GLU A 138 -12.13 -6.27 23.39
CA GLU A 138 -11.49 -7.52 23.80
C GLU A 138 -12.09 -8.74 23.09
N ALA A 139 -13.42 -8.79 22.93
CA ALA A 139 -14.08 -9.85 22.18
C ALA A 139 -13.65 -9.86 20.69
N TRP A 140 -13.62 -8.69 20.04
CA TRP A 140 -13.14 -8.57 18.67
C TRP A 140 -11.67 -8.98 18.52
N LYS A 141 -10.82 -8.58 19.47
CA LYS A 141 -9.40 -8.95 19.48
C LYS A 141 -9.21 -10.47 19.59
N HIS A 142 -9.98 -11.14 20.44
CA HIS A 142 -9.94 -12.60 20.56
C HIS A 142 -10.39 -13.31 19.27
N GLU A 143 -11.44 -12.81 18.61
CA GLU A 143 -11.91 -13.37 17.33
C GLU A 143 -10.87 -13.20 16.22
N LEU A 144 -10.21 -12.03 16.16
CA LEU A 144 -9.12 -11.77 15.23
C LEU A 144 -7.93 -12.72 15.46
N GLU A 145 -7.52 -12.90 16.72
CA GLU A 145 -6.42 -13.80 17.08
C GLU A 145 -6.77 -15.26 16.74
N HIS A 146 -8.02 -15.66 16.99
CA HIS A 146 -8.51 -16.99 16.61
C HIS A 146 -8.48 -17.20 15.09
N ALA A 147 -8.97 -16.24 14.29
CA ALA A 147 -8.92 -16.29 12.83
C ALA A 147 -7.47 -16.35 12.31
N ARG A 148 -6.54 -15.60 12.92
CA ARG A 148 -5.12 -15.64 12.60
C ARG A 148 -4.50 -17.01 12.88
N ASN A 149 -4.83 -17.60 14.02
CA ASN A 149 -4.35 -18.93 14.40
C ASN A 149 -4.91 -20.01 13.47
N ALA A 150 -6.19 -19.95 13.11
CA ALA A 150 -6.81 -20.84 12.14
C ALA A 150 -6.13 -20.73 10.77
N TYR A 151 -5.90 -19.50 10.28
CA TYR A 151 -5.18 -19.28 9.01
C TYR A 151 -3.78 -19.89 9.05
N THR A 152 -3.02 -19.62 10.11
CA THR A 152 -1.67 -20.18 10.31
C THR A 152 -1.68 -21.71 10.32
N ALA A 153 -2.67 -22.34 10.95
CA ALA A 153 -2.84 -23.79 10.94
C ALA A 153 -3.15 -24.33 9.52
N THR A 154 -3.97 -23.62 8.74
CA THR A 154 -4.26 -24.02 7.35
C THR A 154 -3.04 -23.89 6.44
N VAL A 155 -2.22 -22.84 6.64
CA VAL A 155 -0.98 -22.63 5.87
C VAL A 155 0.03 -23.72 6.17
N THR A 156 0.22 -24.09 7.44
CA THR A 156 1.15 -25.18 7.80
C THR A 156 0.71 -26.52 7.23
N LYS A 157 -0.60 -26.81 7.22
CA LYS A 157 -1.17 -28.00 6.56
C LYS A 157 -1.01 -27.98 5.04
N LEU A 158 -1.14 -26.80 4.41
CA LEU A 158 -0.87 -26.64 2.99
C LEU A 158 0.61 -26.91 2.68
N ASP A 159 1.52 -26.42 3.51
CA ASP A 159 2.95 -26.65 3.34
C ASP A 159 3.34 -28.11 3.56
N SER A 160 2.73 -28.82 4.52
CA SER A 160 2.93 -30.26 4.65
C SER A 160 2.43 -31.02 3.42
N SER A 161 1.25 -30.67 2.90
CA SER A 161 0.72 -31.28 1.66
C SER A 161 1.58 -30.99 0.43
N LYS A 162 2.15 -29.77 0.30
CA LYS A 162 3.11 -29.45 -0.77
C LYS A 162 4.39 -30.29 -0.67
N LYS A 163 4.90 -30.52 0.54
CA LYS A 163 6.07 -31.39 0.77
C LYS A 163 5.75 -32.83 0.37
N GLU A 164 4.58 -33.36 0.75
CA GLU A 164 4.12 -34.69 0.33
C GLU A 164 3.98 -34.79 -1.20
N LEU A 165 3.41 -33.79 -1.86
CA LEU A 165 3.30 -33.76 -3.32
C LEU A 165 4.67 -33.78 -4.00
N THR A 166 5.64 -33.05 -3.45
CA THR A 166 7.02 -33.02 -3.96
C THR A 166 7.68 -34.39 -3.80
N LYS A 167 7.46 -35.06 -2.67
CA LYS A 167 7.94 -36.44 -2.44
C LYS A 167 7.32 -37.42 -3.44
N ILE A 168 6.00 -37.35 -3.67
CA ILE A 168 5.32 -38.22 -4.65
C ILE A 168 5.88 -38.01 -6.06
N ARG A 169 6.19 -36.76 -6.46
CA ARG A 169 6.82 -36.48 -7.76
C ARG A 169 8.21 -37.12 -7.87
N GLN A 170 9.04 -37.00 -6.83
CA GLN A 170 10.36 -37.64 -6.80
C GLN A 170 10.26 -39.16 -6.87
N ASP A 171 9.32 -39.76 -6.12
CA ASP A 171 9.07 -41.21 -6.14
C ASP A 171 8.60 -41.66 -7.54
N PHE A 172 7.75 -40.87 -8.21
CA PHE A 172 7.30 -41.15 -9.57
C PHE A 172 8.44 -41.08 -10.60
N ASP A 173 9.30 -40.07 -10.51
CA ASP A 173 10.48 -39.95 -11.37
C ASP A 173 11.44 -41.14 -11.16
N ALA A 174 11.66 -41.54 -9.91
CA ALA A 174 12.47 -42.72 -9.58
C ALA A 174 11.87 -44.02 -10.16
N VAL A 175 10.55 -44.19 -10.09
CA VAL A 175 9.85 -45.33 -10.69
C VAL A 175 9.93 -45.32 -12.22
N LEU A 176 9.85 -44.14 -12.85
CA LEU A 176 10.02 -44.01 -14.30
C LEU A 176 11.43 -44.42 -14.75
N GLU A 177 12.47 -43.96 -14.06
CA GLU A 177 13.86 -44.36 -14.34
C GLU A 177 14.08 -45.85 -14.10
N ALA A 178 13.55 -46.41 -13.02
CA ALA A 178 13.58 -47.85 -12.76
C ALA A 178 12.86 -48.65 -13.87
N LYS A 179 11.75 -48.13 -14.41
CA LYS A 179 11.04 -48.75 -15.53
C LYS A 179 11.87 -48.68 -16.82
N LEU A 180 12.48 -47.54 -17.12
CA LEU A 180 13.32 -47.37 -18.31
C LEU A 180 14.52 -48.31 -18.29
N THR A 181 15.22 -48.41 -17.16
CA THR A 181 16.35 -49.34 -16.99
C THR A 181 15.91 -50.80 -17.11
N ALA A 182 14.76 -51.18 -16.55
CA ALA A 182 14.21 -52.53 -16.73
C ALA A 182 13.87 -52.84 -18.20
N VAL A 183 13.29 -51.88 -18.93
CA VAL A 183 13.01 -52.02 -20.38
C VAL A 183 14.29 -52.14 -21.20
N GLN A 184 15.34 -51.39 -20.86
CA GLN A 184 16.65 -51.53 -21.51
C GLN A 184 17.27 -52.91 -21.25
N ALA A 185 17.29 -53.36 -19.99
CA ALA A 185 17.83 -54.66 -19.60
C ALA A 185 17.07 -55.83 -20.27
N THR A 186 15.74 -55.75 -20.34
CA THR A 186 14.93 -56.76 -21.07
C THR A 186 15.22 -56.75 -22.56
N GLY A 187 15.37 -55.58 -23.18
CA GLY A 187 15.77 -55.48 -24.59
C GLY A 187 17.18 -56.04 -24.88
N GLU A 188 18.12 -55.86 -23.95
CA GLU A 188 19.46 -56.46 -24.01
C GLU A 188 19.41 -57.98 -23.87
N ALA A 189 18.65 -58.49 -22.90
CA ALA A 189 18.43 -59.93 -22.72
C ALA A 189 17.78 -60.55 -23.97
N GLN A 190 16.81 -59.88 -24.59
CA GLN A 190 16.18 -60.34 -25.84
C GLN A 190 17.17 -60.38 -27.00
N ARG A 191 18.00 -59.34 -27.17
CA ARG A 191 19.05 -59.32 -28.21
C ARG A 191 20.06 -60.45 -28.00
N SER A 192 20.50 -60.66 -26.77
CA SER A 192 21.39 -61.77 -26.42
C SER A 192 20.76 -63.14 -26.68
N ALA A 193 19.49 -63.34 -26.30
CA ALA A 193 18.76 -64.57 -26.58
C ALA A 193 18.61 -64.83 -28.09
N LYS A 194 18.36 -63.78 -28.89
CA LYS A 194 18.29 -63.89 -30.36
C LYS A 194 19.63 -64.32 -30.96
N LEU A 195 20.74 -63.67 -30.57
CA LEU A 195 22.08 -64.04 -31.02
C LEU A 195 22.44 -65.49 -30.64
N ASN A 196 22.12 -65.91 -29.41
CA ASN A 196 22.35 -67.29 -28.99
C ASN A 196 21.51 -68.29 -29.81
N SER A 197 20.26 -67.96 -30.13
CA SER A 197 19.41 -68.80 -31.00
C SER A 197 19.98 -68.92 -32.41
N GLU A 198 20.47 -67.83 -33.00
CA GLU A 198 21.13 -67.84 -34.31
C GLU A 198 22.39 -68.72 -34.28
N ARG A 199 23.22 -68.58 -33.24
CA ARG A 199 24.43 -69.40 -33.07
C ARG A 199 24.12 -70.89 -32.87
N ILE A 200 23.05 -71.23 -32.15
CA ILE A 200 22.59 -72.62 -32.02
C ILE A 200 22.16 -73.18 -33.39
N GLY A 201 21.52 -72.37 -34.23
CA GLY A 201 21.17 -72.73 -35.60
C GLY A 201 22.41 -73.07 -36.44
N GLU A 202 23.40 -72.16 -36.47
CA GLU A 202 24.68 -72.37 -37.17
C GLU A 202 25.40 -73.64 -36.71
N LEU A 203 25.53 -73.85 -35.39
CA LEU A 203 26.15 -75.05 -34.84
C LEU A 203 25.38 -76.32 -35.21
N SER A 204 24.05 -76.25 -35.30
CA SER A 204 23.22 -77.39 -35.71
C SER A 204 23.44 -77.75 -37.19
N GLU A 205 23.61 -76.74 -38.06
CA GLU A 205 23.96 -76.93 -39.47
C GLU A 205 25.38 -77.52 -39.61
N GLU A 206 26.36 -76.99 -38.87
CA GLU A 206 27.73 -77.54 -38.82
C GLU A 206 27.70 -79.03 -38.39
N ILE A 207 26.94 -79.36 -37.34
CA ILE A 207 26.79 -80.76 -36.91
C ILE A 207 26.15 -81.63 -38.00
N ALA A 208 25.15 -81.12 -38.72
CA ALA A 208 24.50 -81.86 -39.81
C ALA A 208 25.45 -82.12 -40.98
N THR A 209 26.23 -81.11 -41.40
CA THR A 209 27.24 -81.26 -42.47
C THR A 209 28.36 -82.21 -42.05
N MET A 210 28.80 -82.15 -40.78
CA MET A 210 29.80 -83.07 -40.25
C MET A 210 29.28 -84.50 -40.18
N LYS A 211 28.02 -84.70 -39.75
CA LYS A 211 27.36 -86.02 -39.78
C LYS A 211 27.24 -86.57 -41.21
N ALA A 212 26.80 -85.76 -42.16
CA ALA A 212 26.72 -86.15 -43.57
C ALA A 212 28.10 -86.51 -44.14
N SER A 213 29.14 -85.76 -43.77
CA SER A 213 30.53 -86.04 -44.14
C SER A 213 31.01 -87.36 -43.53
N ILE A 214 30.69 -87.63 -42.26
CA ILE A 214 31.00 -88.92 -41.61
C ILE A 214 30.25 -90.07 -42.29
N GLU A 215 28.98 -89.91 -42.66
CA GLU A 215 28.24 -90.94 -43.41
C GLU A 215 28.84 -91.20 -44.80
N GLN A 216 29.24 -90.15 -45.53
CA GLN A 216 29.98 -90.30 -46.79
C GLN A 216 31.29 -91.05 -46.56
N LEU A 217 32.05 -90.66 -45.52
CA LEU A 217 33.30 -91.32 -45.17
C LEU A 217 33.07 -92.79 -44.81
N LYS A 218 31.98 -93.10 -44.10
CA LYS A 218 31.58 -94.46 -43.73
C LYS A 218 31.14 -95.31 -44.93
N LEU A 219 30.48 -94.71 -45.93
CA LEU A 219 30.17 -95.35 -47.21
C LEU A 219 31.43 -95.60 -48.04
N THR A 220 32.41 -94.69 -48.00
CA THR A 220 33.72 -94.90 -48.65
C THR A 220 34.63 -95.87 -47.89
N SER A 221 34.48 -96.00 -46.57
CA SER A 221 35.25 -96.95 -45.75
C SER A 221 34.68 -98.37 -45.81
N ALA A 222 33.39 -98.54 -46.14
CA ALA A 222 32.79 -99.83 -46.45
C ALA A 222 33.27 -100.44 -47.79
N ALA A 223 34.02 -99.67 -48.59
CA ALA A 223 34.64 -100.14 -49.83
C ALA A 223 36.11 -100.57 -49.69
N ASN A 224 36.71 -100.48 -48.49
CA ASN A 224 38.14 -100.77 -48.31
C ASN A 224 38.40 -101.72 -47.14
N GLU A 225 38.11 -102.98 -47.36
CA GLU A 225 38.55 -104.10 -46.50
C GLU A 225 39.71 -104.90 -47.15
N THR A 226 40.26 -104.42 -48.27
CA THR A 226 41.42 -105.01 -48.97
C THR A 226 42.60 -104.04 -49.13
N GLN A 227 42.61 -102.90 -48.42
CA GLN A 227 43.59 -101.84 -48.66
C GLN A 227 44.57 -101.60 -47.49
N PHE A 228 44.49 -102.31 -46.38
CA PHE A 228 45.36 -102.04 -45.22
C PHE A 228 46.84 -102.41 -45.46
N GLU A 229 47.11 -103.45 -46.27
CA GLU A 229 48.47 -103.85 -46.67
C GLU A 229 49.03 -103.02 -47.86
N PHE A 230 48.14 -102.50 -48.72
CA PHE A 230 48.51 -101.56 -49.78
C PHE A 230 48.80 -100.16 -49.23
N TYR A 231 48.08 -99.73 -48.17
CA TYR A 231 48.30 -98.43 -47.51
C TYR A 231 49.64 -98.35 -46.77
N LYS A 232 50.20 -99.48 -46.32
CA LYS A 232 51.50 -99.50 -45.64
C LYS A 232 52.66 -99.30 -46.61
N THR A 233 52.61 -99.96 -47.77
CA THR A 233 53.60 -99.85 -48.85
C THR A 233 53.51 -98.53 -49.61
N THR A 234 52.30 -98.03 -49.86
CA THR A 234 52.09 -96.70 -50.46
C THR A 234 52.38 -95.55 -49.51
N LYS A 235 52.27 -95.71 -48.19
CA LYS A 235 52.67 -94.68 -47.20
C LYS A 235 54.19 -94.46 -47.16
N GLU A 236 55.00 -95.53 -47.25
CA GLU A 236 56.47 -95.40 -47.34
C GLU A 236 56.92 -94.80 -48.68
N GLU A 237 56.23 -95.14 -49.78
CA GLU A 237 56.47 -94.56 -51.10
C GLU A 237 55.96 -93.10 -51.21
N ALA A 238 54.86 -92.78 -50.52
CA ALA A 238 54.35 -91.43 -50.37
C ALA A 238 55.20 -90.58 -49.42
N GLN A 239 55.84 -91.13 -48.38
CA GLN A 239 56.82 -90.41 -47.57
C GLN A 239 58.08 -90.07 -48.37
N LYS A 240 58.59 -91.00 -49.20
CA LYS A 240 59.69 -90.72 -50.15
C LYS A 240 59.30 -89.69 -51.22
N LYS A 241 58.06 -89.73 -51.71
CA LYS A 241 57.53 -88.70 -52.63
C LYS A 241 57.23 -87.37 -51.94
N LEU A 242 56.81 -87.35 -50.67
CA LEU A 242 56.57 -86.15 -49.87
C LEU A 242 57.90 -85.44 -49.53
N GLU A 243 58.97 -86.20 -49.31
CA GLU A 243 60.32 -85.67 -49.07
C GLU A 243 60.98 -85.18 -50.37
N ALA A 244 60.59 -85.74 -51.52
CA ALA A 244 60.91 -85.21 -52.86
C ALA A 244 60.06 -83.96 -53.20
N LEU A 245 58.76 -83.96 -52.89
CA LEU A 245 57.85 -82.82 -53.12
C LEU A 245 58.11 -81.66 -52.15
N LYS A 246 58.64 -81.93 -50.96
CA LYS A 246 59.10 -80.90 -50.00
C LYS A 246 60.30 -80.10 -50.54
N ASN A 247 61.05 -80.68 -51.49
CA ASN A 247 62.07 -79.97 -52.26
C ASN A 247 61.52 -79.36 -53.56
N GLU A 248 60.28 -79.68 -53.94
CA GLU A 248 59.55 -79.16 -55.11
C GLU A 248 58.52 -78.05 -54.71
N TYR A 249 58.16 -77.95 -53.43
CA TYR A 249 57.29 -76.90 -52.85
C TYR A 249 58.01 -75.55 -52.62
N ASN A 250 59.21 -75.41 -53.18
CA ASN A 250 59.86 -74.13 -53.41
C ASN A 250 59.58 -73.67 -54.84
N ASP A 251 58.31 -73.71 -55.26
CA ASP A 251 57.90 -73.04 -56.49
C ASP A 251 57.68 -71.55 -56.17
N PRO A 252 58.61 -70.66 -56.52
CA PRO A 252 58.53 -69.24 -56.18
C PRO A 252 57.29 -68.57 -56.81
N GLU A 253 56.73 -69.12 -57.90
CA GLU A 253 55.54 -68.55 -58.55
C GLU A 253 54.26 -68.79 -57.75
N LEU A 254 54.08 -69.97 -57.16
CA LEU A 254 52.90 -70.27 -56.34
C LEU A 254 52.92 -69.46 -55.04
N ILE A 255 54.08 -69.33 -54.40
CA ILE A 255 54.27 -68.51 -53.19
C ILE A 255 54.04 -67.03 -53.51
N GLN A 256 54.59 -66.51 -54.63
CA GLN A 256 54.28 -65.15 -55.08
C GLN A 256 52.80 -64.94 -55.38
N SER A 257 52.10 -65.92 -55.96
CA SER A 257 50.67 -65.80 -56.27
C SER A 257 49.79 -65.76 -55.01
N LEU A 258 50.18 -66.50 -53.97
CA LEU A 258 49.51 -66.50 -52.68
C LEU A 258 49.82 -65.23 -51.89
N ASP A 259 51.08 -64.79 -51.87
CA ASP A 259 51.47 -63.50 -51.26
C ASP A 259 50.79 -62.32 -51.97
N ALA A 260 50.64 -62.36 -53.29
CA ALA A 260 49.91 -61.34 -54.06
C ALA A 260 48.42 -61.32 -53.69
N LYS A 261 47.76 -62.48 -53.58
CA LYS A 261 46.36 -62.57 -53.13
C LYS A 261 46.19 -62.15 -51.66
N LEU A 262 47.17 -62.42 -50.81
CA LEU A 262 47.15 -62.03 -49.40
C LEU A 262 47.36 -60.52 -49.25
N ALA A 263 48.22 -59.93 -50.08
CA ALA A 263 48.38 -58.47 -50.18
C ALA A 263 47.12 -57.79 -50.74
N GLU A 264 46.47 -58.37 -51.77
CA GLU A 264 45.22 -57.88 -52.34
C GLU A 264 44.07 -57.91 -51.31
N THR A 265 43.86 -59.04 -50.65
CA THR A 265 42.84 -59.17 -49.59
C THR A 265 43.14 -58.27 -48.39
N SER A 266 44.42 -58.08 -48.03
CA SER A 266 44.80 -57.14 -46.96
C SER A 266 44.50 -55.68 -47.34
N ALA A 267 44.74 -55.28 -48.59
CA ALA A 267 44.39 -53.95 -49.09
C ALA A 267 42.87 -53.73 -49.12
N GLU A 268 42.10 -54.76 -49.47
CA GLU A 268 40.63 -54.71 -49.46
C GLU A 268 40.06 -54.57 -48.04
N ILE A 269 40.65 -55.27 -47.06
CA ILE A 269 40.33 -55.12 -45.64
C ILE A 269 40.63 -53.70 -45.15
N GLU A 270 41.76 -53.11 -45.57
CA GLU A 270 42.14 -51.76 -45.17
C GLU A 270 41.17 -50.69 -45.73
N ILE A 271 40.72 -50.86 -46.98
CA ILE A 271 39.68 -50.01 -47.59
C ILE A 271 38.35 -50.13 -46.83
N LEU A 272 37.92 -51.35 -46.49
CA LEU A 272 36.70 -51.58 -45.71
C LEU A 272 36.78 -50.97 -44.31
N GLN A 273 37.92 -51.08 -43.64
CA GLN A 273 38.15 -50.44 -42.34
C GLN A 273 38.06 -48.91 -42.44
N GLU A 274 38.62 -48.31 -43.49
CA GLU A 274 38.55 -46.86 -43.69
C GLU A 274 37.13 -46.38 -44.02
N GLN A 275 36.38 -47.14 -44.82
CA GLN A 275 34.95 -46.90 -45.05
C GLN A 275 34.14 -47.01 -43.75
N MET A 276 34.39 -48.01 -42.90
CA MET A 276 33.75 -48.13 -41.59
C MET A 276 34.04 -46.92 -40.69
N LYS A 277 35.30 -46.47 -40.61
CA LYS A 277 35.69 -45.28 -39.84
C LYS A 277 34.96 -44.03 -40.35
N LYS A 278 34.87 -43.85 -41.67
CA LYS A 278 34.19 -42.71 -42.29
C LYS A 278 32.68 -42.72 -42.02
N ILE A 279 32.03 -43.88 -42.11
CA ILE A 279 30.60 -44.04 -41.77
C ILE A 279 30.37 -43.77 -40.28
N HIS A 280 31.24 -44.31 -39.41
CA HIS A 280 31.14 -44.09 -37.98
C HIS A 280 31.31 -42.61 -37.62
N ALA A 281 32.27 -41.91 -38.21
CA ALA A 281 32.47 -40.47 -38.01
C ALA A 281 31.24 -39.67 -38.43
N SER A 282 30.69 -39.92 -39.62
CA SER A 282 29.46 -39.27 -40.10
C SER A 282 28.26 -39.55 -39.19
N LYS A 283 28.12 -40.77 -38.68
CA LYS A 283 27.06 -41.15 -37.74
C LYS A 283 27.21 -40.46 -36.40
N MET A 284 28.44 -40.34 -35.88
CA MET A 284 28.72 -39.60 -34.65
C MET A 284 28.44 -38.10 -34.79
N ASP A 285 28.78 -37.50 -35.93
CA ASP A 285 28.45 -36.10 -36.19
C ASP A 285 26.93 -35.87 -36.25
N SER A 286 26.18 -36.79 -36.89
CA SER A 286 24.71 -36.77 -36.90
C SER A 286 24.13 -36.91 -35.49
N VAL A 287 24.63 -37.84 -34.68
CA VAL A 287 24.20 -38.00 -33.28
C VAL A 287 24.49 -36.75 -32.46
N ARG A 288 25.65 -36.11 -32.66
CA ARG A 288 26.00 -34.87 -31.98
C ARG A 288 25.07 -33.72 -32.37
N LEU A 289 24.73 -33.60 -33.65
CA LEU A 289 23.78 -32.61 -34.15
C LEU A 289 22.39 -32.81 -33.54
N LEU A 290 21.86 -34.05 -33.59
CA LEU A 290 20.57 -34.40 -32.99
C LEU A 290 20.55 -34.16 -31.48
N THR A 291 21.65 -34.45 -30.77
CA THR A 291 21.75 -34.18 -29.32
C THR A 291 21.72 -32.68 -29.03
N SER A 292 22.31 -31.86 -29.90
CA SER A 292 22.33 -30.40 -29.78
C SER A 292 20.92 -29.83 -30.01
N GLU A 293 20.24 -30.27 -31.07
CA GLU A 293 18.85 -29.89 -31.36
C GLU A 293 17.90 -30.35 -30.25
N LEU A 294 18.07 -31.57 -29.72
CA LEU A 294 17.28 -32.06 -28.59
C LEU A 294 17.46 -31.19 -27.35
N LYS A 295 18.69 -30.76 -27.06
CA LYS A 295 18.98 -29.87 -25.93
C LYS A 295 18.34 -28.49 -26.12
N GLU A 296 18.39 -27.95 -27.34
CA GLU A 296 17.74 -26.68 -27.68
C GLU A 296 16.21 -26.78 -27.55
N ALA A 297 15.60 -27.82 -28.12
CA ALA A 297 14.17 -28.09 -28.00
C ALA A 297 13.75 -28.25 -26.53
N THR A 298 14.55 -28.96 -25.73
CA THR A 298 14.30 -29.11 -24.28
C THR A 298 14.33 -27.76 -23.56
N LYS A 299 15.28 -26.88 -23.91
CA LYS A 299 15.36 -25.53 -23.35
C LYS A 299 14.14 -24.69 -23.73
N THR A 300 13.74 -24.70 -25.01
CA THR A 300 12.54 -23.97 -25.45
C THR A 300 11.27 -24.47 -24.77
N LEU A 301 11.17 -25.78 -24.52
CA LEU A 301 10.02 -26.35 -23.82
C LEU A 301 9.97 -25.91 -22.35
N GLN A 302 11.13 -25.78 -21.68
CA GLN A 302 11.21 -25.23 -20.33
C GLN A 302 10.82 -23.75 -20.27
N GLU A 303 11.24 -22.95 -21.26
CA GLU A 303 10.87 -21.54 -21.38
C GLU A 303 9.35 -21.39 -21.56
N VAL A 304 8.74 -22.18 -22.45
CA VAL A 304 7.28 -22.22 -22.65
C VAL A 304 6.54 -22.64 -21.38
N ALA A 305 7.05 -23.63 -20.63
CA ALA A 305 6.44 -24.04 -19.36
C ALA A 305 6.50 -22.94 -18.28
N ALA A 306 7.58 -22.15 -18.25
CA ALA A 306 7.70 -21.00 -17.36
C ALA A 306 6.73 -19.86 -17.73
N GLU A 307 6.55 -19.61 -19.03
CA GLU A 307 5.59 -18.66 -19.56
C GLU A 307 4.14 -19.09 -19.25
N GLU A 308 3.80 -20.37 -19.46
CA GLU A 308 2.48 -20.94 -19.11
C GLU A 308 2.15 -20.70 -17.63
N ASN A 309 3.12 -20.89 -16.74
CA ASN A 309 2.93 -20.64 -15.31
C ASN A 309 2.72 -19.15 -15.01
N SER A 310 3.45 -18.27 -15.69
CA SER A 310 3.30 -16.81 -15.57
C SER A 310 1.93 -16.35 -16.07
N LEU A 311 1.48 -16.85 -17.22
CA LEU A 311 0.15 -16.61 -17.76
C LEU A 311 -0.95 -17.14 -16.83
N LYS A 312 -0.79 -18.34 -16.25
CA LYS A 312 -1.73 -18.88 -15.26
C LYS A 312 -1.87 -17.96 -14.05
N LYS A 313 -0.77 -17.37 -13.54
CA LYS A 313 -0.80 -16.38 -12.46
C LYS A 313 -1.54 -15.12 -12.88
N LEU A 314 -1.26 -14.60 -14.08
CA LEU A 314 -1.94 -13.41 -14.60
C LEU A 314 -3.44 -13.64 -14.76
N VAL A 315 -3.84 -14.78 -15.33
CA VAL A 315 -5.25 -15.17 -15.46
C VAL A 315 -5.92 -15.28 -14.09
N TYR A 316 -5.23 -15.80 -13.07
CA TYR A 316 -5.77 -15.84 -11.71
C TYR A 316 -6.03 -14.43 -11.16
N ILE A 317 -5.06 -13.52 -11.31
CA ILE A 317 -5.18 -12.10 -10.88
C ILE A 317 -6.36 -11.43 -11.59
N LEU A 318 -6.41 -11.50 -12.92
CA LEU A 318 -7.50 -10.92 -13.71
C LEU A 318 -8.86 -11.49 -13.32
N ARG A 319 -8.94 -12.79 -13.01
CA ARG A 319 -10.19 -13.43 -12.57
C ARG A 319 -10.63 -12.96 -11.19
N THR A 320 -9.69 -12.65 -10.30
CA THR A 320 -10.00 -12.05 -8.99
C THR A 320 -10.44 -10.59 -9.11
N GLU A 321 -9.77 -9.80 -9.96
CA GLU A 321 -10.17 -8.42 -10.24
C GLU A 321 -11.56 -8.36 -10.88
N LEU A 322 -11.88 -9.24 -11.83
CA LEU A 322 -13.20 -9.32 -12.45
C LEU A 322 -14.30 -9.63 -11.42
N LYS A 323 -14.03 -10.52 -10.45
CA LYS A 323 -14.97 -10.78 -9.34
C LYS A 323 -15.16 -9.55 -8.47
N GLN A 324 -14.09 -8.80 -8.19
CA GLN A 324 -14.15 -7.58 -7.39
C GLN A 324 -14.95 -6.48 -8.12
N VAL A 325 -14.68 -6.25 -9.40
CA VAL A 325 -15.42 -5.29 -10.24
C VAL A 325 -16.91 -5.63 -10.31
N LYS A 326 -17.26 -6.92 -10.41
CA LYS A 326 -18.67 -7.35 -10.36
C LYS A 326 -19.33 -7.00 -9.02
N LYS A 327 -18.64 -7.22 -7.92
CA LYS A 327 -19.15 -6.86 -6.59
C LYS A 327 -19.35 -5.34 -6.48
N GLU A 328 -18.39 -4.55 -6.94
CA GLU A 328 -18.51 -3.08 -6.97
C GLU A 328 -19.67 -2.60 -7.85
N GLN A 329 -19.90 -3.28 -8.99
CA GLN A 329 -21.05 -3.00 -9.85
C GLN A 329 -22.38 -3.27 -9.13
N ASP A 330 -22.48 -4.39 -8.39
CA ASP A 330 -23.68 -4.72 -7.62
C ASP A 330 -23.91 -3.70 -6.49
N GLU A 331 -22.86 -3.32 -5.74
CA GLU A 331 -22.92 -2.29 -4.68
C GLU A 331 -23.33 -0.91 -5.26
N LEU A 332 -22.84 -0.55 -6.44
CA LEU A 332 -23.20 0.69 -7.11
C LEU A 332 -24.66 0.68 -7.60
N LYS A 333 -25.14 -0.48 -8.06
CA LYS A 333 -26.54 -0.66 -8.45
C LYS A 333 -27.48 -0.52 -7.25
N GLU A 334 -27.13 -1.07 -6.10
CA GLU A 334 -27.89 -0.88 -4.85
C GLU A 334 -27.92 0.59 -4.42
N LYS A 335 -26.76 1.28 -4.43
CA LYS A 335 -26.69 2.71 -4.13
C LYS A 335 -27.51 3.57 -5.08
N LYS A 336 -27.50 3.22 -6.38
CA LYS A 336 -28.33 3.89 -7.39
C LYS A 336 -29.82 3.72 -7.07
N GLN A 337 -30.26 2.50 -6.76
CA GLN A 337 -31.66 2.26 -6.41
C GLN A 337 -32.06 3.04 -5.16
N ALA A 338 -31.22 3.03 -4.11
CA ALA A 338 -31.48 3.79 -2.90
C ALA A 338 -31.56 5.31 -3.16
N ALA A 339 -30.77 5.84 -4.09
CA ALA A 339 -30.83 7.24 -4.49
C ALA A 339 -32.10 7.55 -5.32
N GLU A 340 -32.53 6.65 -6.20
CA GLU A 340 -33.80 6.77 -6.93
C GLU A 340 -35.00 6.73 -5.99
N ASP A 341 -35.01 5.83 -5.00
CA ASP A 341 -36.06 5.75 -3.98
C ASP A 341 -36.12 7.02 -3.12
N LEU A 342 -34.95 7.57 -2.75
CA LEU A 342 -34.86 8.83 -1.99
C LEU A 342 -35.37 10.02 -2.83
N ALA A 343 -35.02 10.06 -4.12
CA ALA A 343 -35.51 11.09 -5.03
C ALA A 343 -37.03 11.00 -5.24
N ALA A 344 -37.59 9.79 -5.32
CA ALA A 344 -39.04 9.58 -5.38
C ALA A 344 -39.74 10.07 -4.11
N ASN A 345 -39.23 9.72 -2.92
CA ASN A 345 -39.78 10.21 -1.65
C ASN A 345 -39.76 11.74 -1.55
N LEU A 346 -38.66 12.39 -1.94
CA LEU A 346 -38.58 13.85 -1.96
C LEU A 346 -39.53 14.49 -2.98
N ALA A 347 -39.78 13.82 -4.12
CA ALA A 347 -40.75 14.28 -5.10
C ALA A 347 -42.19 14.19 -4.57
N ASP A 348 -42.51 13.12 -3.82
CA ASP A 348 -43.80 12.96 -3.16
C ASP A 348 -44.01 14.00 -2.06
N GLU A 349 -43.01 14.25 -1.19
CA GLU A 349 -43.05 15.33 -0.18
C GLU A 349 -43.24 16.73 -0.81
N LEU A 350 -42.62 16.98 -1.97
CA LEU A 350 -42.80 18.22 -2.73
C LEU A 350 -44.21 18.34 -3.31
N GLN A 351 -44.81 17.24 -3.74
CA GLN A 351 -46.18 17.23 -4.25
C GLN A 351 -47.19 17.42 -3.11
N GLU A 352 -46.97 16.77 -1.97
CA GLU A 352 -47.83 16.85 -0.78
C GLU A 352 -47.81 18.27 -0.18
N SER A 353 -46.63 18.88 -0.03
CA SER A 353 -46.51 20.29 0.40
C SER A 353 -47.14 21.29 -0.58
N LYS A 354 -47.20 20.94 -1.87
CA LYS A 354 -47.85 21.75 -2.90
C LYS A 354 -49.37 21.61 -2.90
N GLU A 355 -49.90 20.47 -2.45
CA GLU A 355 -51.33 20.24 -2.22
C GLU A 355 -51.81 20.80 -0.88
N GLU A 356 -50.94 20.83 0.14
CA GLU A 356 -51.19 21.46 1.45
C GLU A 356 -51.19 23.00 1.37
N ALA A 357 -50.50 23.58 0.39
CA ALA A 357 -50.50 25.03 0.07
C ALA A 357 -51.73 25.48 -0.76
N GLY A 358 -52.91 24.92 -0.50
CA GLY A 358 -54.18 25.43 -1.02
C GLY A 358 -54.50 26.82 -0.44
N PRO A 359 -54.96 27.81 -1.24
CA PRO A 359 -55.07 29.18 -0.79
C PRO A 359 -56.25 29.36 0.17
N GLN A 360 -55.96 29.77 1.42
CA GLN A 360 -56.97 30.37 2.30
C GLN A 360 -56.70 31.87 2.50
N PRO A 361 -57.74 32.72 2.41
CA PRO A 361 -57.59 34.16 2.46
C PRO A 361 -57.58 34.65 3.91
N GLY A 362 -56.62 35.49 4.25
CA GLY A 362 -56.77 36.45 5.35
C GLY A 362 -55.55 36.70 6.22
N THR A 363 -54.95 37.87 6.01
CA THR A 363 -54.22 38.70 6.98
C THR A 363 -52.96 38.12 7.62
N VAL A 364 -51.78 38.36 7.02
CA VAL A 364 -50.73 39.31 7.50
C VAL A 364 -49.76 39.57 6.33
N GLU A 365 -50.05 40.57 5.48
CA GLU A 365 -49.35 40.78 4.20
C GLU A 365 -47.83 41.09 4.23
N ASP A 366 -47.19 41.43 5.35
CA ASP A 366 -45.79 41.89 5.33
C ASP A 366 -44.74 40.86 5.80
N LEU A 367 -45.06 39.97 6.75
CA LEU A 367 -44.11 38.96 7.27
C LEU A 367 -44.08 37.68 6.43
N GLU A 368 -45.20 37.35 5.79
CA GLU A 368 -45.36 36.16 4.96
C GLU A 368 -44.72 36.35 3.57
N ALA A 369 -44.79 37.57 3.02
CA ALA A 369 -44.10 37.94 1.79
C ALA A 369 -42.56 37.90 1.94
N ASP A 370 -42.03 38.37 3.06
CA ASP A 370 -40.59 38.34 3.34
C ASP A 370 -40.07 36.90 3.55
N LEU A 371 -40.84 36.06 4.25
CA LEU A 371 -40.49 34.65 4.45
C LEU A 371 -40.56 33.86 3.12
N PHE A 372 -41.59 34.12 2.30
CA PHE A 372 -41.76 33.54 0.97
C PHE A 372 -40.65 33.98 0.00
N TYR A 373 -40.27 35.25 0.01
CA TYR A 373 -39.16 35.77 -0.80
C TYR A 373 -37.82 35.18 -0.36
N MET A 374 -37.58 35.06 0.95
CA MET A 374 -36.38 34.44 1.50
C MET A 374 -36.29 32.94 1.15
N GLN A 375 -37.38 32.19 1.27
CA GLN A 375 -37.42 30.79 0.87
C GLN A 375 -37.22 30.62 -0.64
N ASN A 376 -37.89 31.42 -1.49
CA ASN A 376 -37.68 31.37 -2.94
C ASN A 376 -36.23 31.72 -3.32
N SER A 377 -35.61 32.70 -2.66
CA SER A 377 -34.21 33.05 -2.92
C SER A 377 -33.25 31.91 -2.55
N LYS A 378 -33.51 31.17 -1.45
CA LYS A 378 -32.73 29.98 -1.08
C LYS A 378 -32.95 28.83 -2.04
N VAL A 379 -34.19 28.59 -2.46
CA VAL A 379 -34.52 27.54 -3.43
C VAL A 379 -33.85 27.84 -4.78
N GLN A 380 -33.93 29.07 -5.29
CA GLN A 380 -33.23 29.47 -6.51
C GLN A 380 -31.71 29.32 -6.39
N LYS A 381 -31.14 29.67 -5.23
CA LYS A 381 -29.71 29.50 -4.99
C LYS A 381 -29.30 28.03 -5.00
N LEU A 382 -30.06 27.16 -4.35
CA LEU A 382 -29.83 25.71 -4.35
C LEU A 382 -30.01 25.10 -5.74
N GLN A 383 -30.98 25.59 -6.52
CA GLN A 383 -31.17 25.17 -7.91
C GLN A 383 -29.97 25.56 -8.78
N MET A 384 -29.46 26.79 -8.65
CA MET A 384 -28.25 27.19 -9.38
C MET A 384 -27.03 26.36 -8.96
N GLU A 385 -26.84 26.11 -7.67
CA GLU A 385 -25.72 25.30 -7.17
C GLU A 385 -25.81 23.84 -7.65
N THR A 386 -27.02 23.27 -7.69
CA THR A 386 -27.26 21.92 -8.22
C THR A 386 -27.01 21.87 -9.73
N GLU A 387 -27.41 22.92 -10.47
CA GLU A 387 -27.20 22.98 -11.90
C GLU A 387 -25.74 23.20 -12.30
N ASP A 388 -25.00 23.99 -11.52
CA ASP A 388 -23.57 24.15 -11.70
C ASP A 388 -22.83 22.84 -11.38
N ALA A 389 -23.19 22.14 -10.29
CA ALA A 389 -22.64 20.81 -10.00
C ALA A 389 -22.95 19.78 -11.10
N ARG A 390 -24.17 19.82 -11.68
CA ARG A 390 -24.53 18.97 -12.83
C ARG A 390 -23.68 19.30 -14.05
N ARG A 391 -23.50 20.59 -14.37
CA ARG A 391 -22.66 21.02 -15.50
C ARG A 391 -21.21 20.60 -15.33
N GLU A 392 -20.65 20.72 -14.13
CA GLU A 392 -19.30 20.25 -13.80
C GLU A 392 -19.18 18.73 -13.96
N ALA A 393 -20.16 17.96 -13.47
CA ALA A 393 -20.18 16.51 -13.65
C ALA A 393 -20.27 16.10 -15.14
N GLU A 394 -21.08 16.79 -15.94
CA GLU A 394 -21.18 16.58 -17.38
C GLU A 394 -19.87 16.93 -18.11
N GLU A 395 -19.22 18.03 -17.73
CA GLU A 395 -17.93 18.41 -18.31
C GLU A 395 -16.83 17.38 -17.96
N MET A 396 -16.81 16.89 -16.72
CA MET A 396 -15.90 15.84 -16.28
C MET A 396 -16.15 14.52 -17.01
N SER A 397 -17.42 14.16 -17.23
CA SER A 397 -17.81 12.99 -18.02
C SER A 397 -17.34 13.12 -19.48
N ARG A 398 -17.51 14.30 -20.09
CA ARG A 398 -17.01 14.57 -21.45
C ARG A 398 -15.48 14.42 -21.53
N LYS A 399 -14.73 15.02 -20.59
CA LYS A 399 -13.26 14.91 -20.52
C LYS A 399 -12.82 13.46 -20.33
N ALA A 400 -13.52 12.69 -19.49
CA ALA A 400 -13.23 11.27 -19.31
C ALA A 400 -13.46 10.46 -20.60
N GLN A 401 -14.51 10.78 -21.36
CA GLN A 401 -14.78 10.15 -22.65
C GLN A 401 -13.74 10.52 -23.70
N GLU A 402 -13.29 11.77 -23.76
CA GLU A 402 -12.20 12.22 -24.64
C GLU A 402 -10.88 11.49 -24.32
N LEU A 403 -10.50 11.41 -23.04
CA LEU A 403 -9.32 10.67 -22.60
C LEU A 403 -9.42 9.18 -22.94
N LYS A 404 -10.61 8.59 -22.81
CA LYS A 404 -10.86 7.19 -23.19
C LYS A 404 -10.65 6.99 -24.70
N GLN A 405 -11.20 7.87 -25.53
CA GLN A 405 -11.02 7.79 -26.99
C GLN A 405 -9.56 7.99 -27.39
N GLU A 406 -8.82 8.86 -26.71
CA GLU A 406 -7.39 9.06 -26.98
C GLU A 406 -6.57 7.82 -26.58
N ALA A 407 -6.88 7.20 -25.43
CA ALA A 407 -6.28 5.94 -25.02
C ALA A 407 -6.56 4.80 -26.03
N GLU A 408 -7.81 4.68 -26.50
CA GLU A 408 -8.19 3.70 -27.52
C GLU A 408 -7.44 3.92 -28.85
N LYS A 409 -7.28 5.18 -29.30
CA LYS A 409 -6.48 5.50 -30.49
C LYS A 409 -5.01 5.15 -30.29
N SER A 410 -4.43 5.50 -29.14
CA SER A 410 -3.04 5.18 -28.82
C SER A 410 -2.82 3.66 -28.76
N GLN A 411 -3.79 2.91 -28.25
CA GLN A 411 -3.74 1.45 -28.22
C GLN A 411 -3.78 0.86 -29.64
N ALA A 412 -4.65 1.37 -30.52
CA ALA A 412 -4.70 0.92 -31.91
C ALA A 412 -3.37 1.17 -32.65
N VAL A 413 -2.71 2.32 -32.42
CA VAL A 413 -1.38 2.60 -32.97
C VAL A 413 -0.32 1.66 -32.41
N ALA A 414 -0.39 1.33 -31.12
CA ALA A 414 0.52 0.36 -30.50
C ALA A 414 0.35 -1.05 -31.09
N ASP A 415 -0.90 -1.51 -31.26
CA ASP A 415 -1.21 -2.81 -31.86
C ASP A 415 -0.74 -2.90 -33.33
N GLU A 416 -0.83 -1.80 -34.08
CA GLU A 416 -0.30 -1.72 -35.44
C GLU A 416 1.24 -1.76 -35.47
N ALA A 417 1.89 -1.03 -34.56
CA ALA A 417 3.35 -1.07 -34.41
C ALA A 417 3.85 -2.46 -34.03
N GLU A 418 3.13 -3.19 -33.17
CA GLU A 418 3.46 -4.57 -32.78
C GLU A 418 3.36 -5.53 -33.97
N LYS A 419 2.29 -5.45 -34.77
CA LYS A 419 2.15 -6.25 -36.01
C LYS A 419 3.27 -5.98 -37.01
N ASN A 420 3.65 -4.71 -37.17
CA ASN A 420 4.77 -4.32 -38.04
C ASN A 420 6.10 -4.88 -37.51
N LEU A 421 6.32 -4.84 -36.19
CA LEU A 421 7.51 -5.43 -35.57
C LEU A 421 7.56 -6.95 -35.80
N GLU A 422 6.43 -7.64 -35.66
CA GLU A 422 6.35 -9.09 -35.92
C GLU A 422 6.71 -9.43 -37.38
N LEU A 423 6.25 -8.60 -38.33
CA LEU A 423 6.57 -8.75 -39.74
C LEU A 423 8.07 -8.54 -39.99
N VAL A 424 8.66 -7.47 -39.45
CA VAL A 424 10.11 -7.20 -39.56
C VAL A 424 10.93 -8.33 -38.93
N LEU A 425 10.49 -8.92 -37.82
CA LEU A 425 11.15 -10.07 -37.21
C LEU A 425 11.10 -11.32 -38.10
N LYS A 426 9.97 -11.57 -38.78
CA LYS A 426 9.86 -12.67 -39.76
C LYS A 426 10.79 -12.45 -40.95
N GLU A 427 10.84 -11.23 -41.49
CA GLU A 427 11.76 -10.88 -42.58
C GLU A 427 13.23 -10.99 -42.15
N ALA A 428 13.59 -10.53 -40.95
CA ALA A 428 14.95 -10.65 -40.42
C ALA A 428 15.37 -12.11 -40.24
N LYS A 429 14.45 -12.99 -39.79
CA LYS A 429 14.69 -14.44 -39.70
C LYS A 429 14.89 -15.04 -41.10
N ALA A 430 14.06 -14.66 -42.07
CA ALA A 430 14.21 -15.12 -43.46
C ALA A 430 15.52 -14.66 -44.09
N ALA A 431 15.91 -13.40 -43.86
CA ALA A 431 17.19 -12.84 -44.30
C ALA A 431 18.38 -13.61 -43.70
N LYS A 432 18.36 -13.89 -42.39
CA LYS A 432 19.40 -14.72 -41.72
C LYS A 432 19.44 -16.15 -42.26
N ALA A 433 18.30 -16.76 -42.57
CA ALA A 433 18.27 -18.09 -43.18
C ALA A 433 18.89 -18.09 -44.59
N SER A 434 18.59 -17.06 -45.38
CA SER A 434 19.19 -16.85 -46.70
C SER A 434 20.70 -16.57 -46.61
N GLU A 435 21.14 -15.79 -45.61
CA GLU A 435 22.56 -15.54 -45.32
C GLU A 435 23.29 -16.85 -44.99
N LEU A 436 22.75 -17.66 -44.06
CA LEU A 436 23.33 -18.96 -43.72
C LEU A 436 23.38 -19.91 -44.92
N LYS A 437 22.38 -19.86 -45.80
CA LYS A 437 22.37 -20.62 -47.05
C LYS A 437 23.49 -20.15 -47.99
N ALA A 438 23.65 -18.84 -48.18
CA ALA A 438 24.73 -18.27 -48.98
C ALA A 438 26.12 -18.64 -48.41
N ILE A 439 26.29 -18.60 -47.08
CA ILE A 439 27.54 -19.01 -46.41
C ILE A 439 27.83 -20.50 -46.65
N LYS A 440 26.81 -21.37 -46.57
CA LYS A 440 26.97 -22.81 -46.89
C LYS A 440 27.34 -23.03 -48.35
N GLU A 441 26.68 -22.34 -49.28
CA GLU A 441 27.00 -22.41 -50.71
C GLU A 441 28.42 -21.92 -50.99
N MET A 442 28.84 -20.80 -50.40
CA MET A 442 30.22 -20.31 -50.47
C MET A 442 31.23 -21.32 -49.93
N LYS A 443 30.91 -21.99 -48.82
CA LYS A 443 31.79 -23.02 -48.23
C LYS A 443 31.88 -24.27 -49.12
N ILE A 444 30.77 -24.68 -49.73
CA ILE A 444 30.76 -25.77 -50.71
C ILE A 444 31.58 -25.38 -51.94
N LEU A 445 31.43 -24.17 -52.47
CA LEU A 445 32.23 -23.69 -53.60
C LEU A 445 33.73 -23.64 -53.26
N SER A 446 34.10 -23.20 -52.06
CA SER A 446 35.48 -23.24 -51.56
C SER A 446 36.01 -24.67 -51.43
N ASP A 447 35.21 -25.61 -50.93
CA ASP A 447 35.59 -27.03 -50.80
C ASP A 447 35.64 -27.76 -52.16
N VAL A 448 34.81 -27.36 -53.12
CA VAL A 448 34.86 -27.86 -54.49
C VAL A 448 36.07 -27.29 -55.23
N GLN A 449 36.44 -26.03 -54.99
CA GLN A 449 37.69 -25.42 -55.47
C GLN A 449 38.92 -26.16 -54.90
N SER A 450 38.88 -26.55 -53.61
CA SER A 450 39.97 -27.32 -52.98
C SER A 450 40.01 -28.79 -53.43
N ARG A 451 38.87 -29.41 -53.79
CA ARG A 451 38.81 -30.79 -54.32
C ARG A 451 39.10 -30.90 -55.83
N LEU A 452 38.78 -29.87 -56.63
CA LEU A 452 39.19 -29.80 -58.05
C LEU A 452 40.69 -29.53 -58.23
N SER A 453 41.41 -29.22 -57.15
CA SER A 453 42.86 -29.01 -57.17
C SER A 453 43.69 -30.31 -57.32
N ASN A 454 43.06 -31.49 -57.37
CA ASN A 454 43.74 -32.79 -57.56
C ASN A 454 43.31 -33.54 -58.83
N SER A 455 42.81 -32.85 -59.86
CA SER A 455 42.73 -33.41 -61.22
C SER A 455 43.73 -32.70 -62.12
N LYS A 456 44.53 -33.49 -62.86
CA LYS A 456 45.54 -33.02 -63.82
C LYS A 456 44.87 -32.23 -64.96
N PHE A 457 44.58 -30.95 -64.72
CA PHE A 457 44.36 -29.98 -65.76
C PHE A 457 45.47 -28.92 -65.65
N SER A 458 46.48 -29.03 -66.50
CA SER A 458 47.58 -28.05 -66.63
C SER A 458 47.16 -26.77 -67.36
N GLY A 459 45.88 -26.42 -67.32
CA GLY A 459 45.41 -25.10 -67.70
C GLY A 459 45.57 -24.16 -66.51
N LYS A 460 46.71 -23.45 -66.42
CA LYS A 460 46.72 -22.17 -65.71
C LYS A 460 45.69 -21.29 -66.40
N ILE A 461 44.47 -21.21 -65.86
CA ILE A 461 43.53 -20.15 -66.20
C ILE A 461 44.11 -18.90 -65.55
N GLY A 462 45.01 -18.23 -66.26
CA GLY A 462 45.44 -16.90 -65.89
C GLY A 462 44.25 -15.97 -66.10
N LEU A 463 43.66 -15.47 -65.02
CA LEU A 463 42.93 -14.21 -65.11
C LEU A 463 43.91 -13.19 -65.68
N ARG A 464 43.49 -12.44 -66.71
CA ARG A 464 44.30 -11.31 -67.15
C ARG A 464 44.46 -10.37 -65.96
N ASN A 465 45.64 -9.75 -65.81
CA ASN A 465 45.88 -8.80 -64.72
C ASN A 465 44.77 -7.73 -64.65
N GLU A 466 44.25 -7.31 -65.80
CA GLU A 466 43.10 -6.40 -65.92
C GLU A 466 41.82 -6.92 -65.24
N GLU A 467 41.51 -8.22 -65.36
CA GLU A 467 40.33 -8.84 -64.75
C GLU A 467 40.51 -9.05 -63.25
N PHE A 468 41.73 -9.38 -62.81
CA PHE A 468 42.09 -9.47 -61.40
C PHE A 468 42.05 -8.10 -60.72
N GLU A 469 42.61 -7.06 -61.35
CA GLU A 469 42.53 -5.68 -60.88
C GLU A 469 41.09 -5.16 -60.85
N SER A 470 40.27 -5.49 -61.85
CA SER A 470 38.84 -5.16 -61.88
C SER A 470 38.06 -5.81 -60.74
N LEU A 471 38.31 -7.10 -60.47
CA LEU A 471 37.67 -7.81 -59.36
C LEU A 471 38.12 -7.26 -58.00
N ASN A 472 39.41 -7.00 -57.83
CA ASN A 472 39.96 -6.41 -56.62
C ASN A 472 39.41 -4.98 -56.40
N GLY A 473 39.23 -4.21 -57.47
CA GLY A 473 38.56 -2.90 -57.43
C GLY A 473 37.10 -3.00 -56.95
N LYS A 474 36.35 -3.99 -57.42
CA LYS A 474 34.96 -4.24 -56.94
C LYS A 474 34.93 -4.68 -55.49
N VAL A 475 35.84 -5.56 -55.06
CA VAL A 475 35.96 -5.96 -53.64
C VAL A 475 36.20 -4.74 -52.76
N LYS A 476 37.11 -3.85 -53.19
CA LYS A 476 37.39 -2.60 -52.47
C LYS A 476 36.18 -1.66 -52.42
N GLN A 477 35.43 -1.53 -53.51
CA GLN A 477 34.18 -0.75 -53.52
C GLN A 477 33.12 -1.32 -52.57
N PHE A 478 32.96 -2.64 -52.49
CA PHE A 478 32.04 -3.27 -51.54
C PHE A 478 32.51 -3.10 -50.09
N GLN A 479 33.82 -3.18 -49.85
CA GLN A 479 34.41 -2.90 -48.54
C GLN A 479 34.17 -1.45 -48.13
N ASP A 480 34.47 -0.47 -48.99
CA ASP A 480 34.24 0.95 -48.72
C ASP A 480 32.74 1.24 -48.47
N LEU A 481 31.85 0.55 -49.19
CA LEU A 481 30.40 0.67 -48.99
C LEU A 481 29.94 0.04 -47.65
N ALA A 482 30.53 -1.08 -47.25
CA ALA A 482 30.28 -1.71 -45.96
C ALA A 482 30.77 -0.83 -44.81
N GLU A 483 32.01 -0.33 -44.89
CA GLU A 483 32.60 0.58 -43.90
C GLU A 483 31.78 1.87 -43.76
N LYS A 484 31.29 2.43 -44.89
CA LYS A 484 30.41 3.61 -44.85
C LYS A 484 29.06 3.32 -44.18
N LYS A 485 28.48 2.14 -44.41
CA LYS A 485 27.23 1.73 -43.74
C LYS A 485 27.46 1.48 -42.25
N GLU A 486 28.56 0.84 -41.88
CA GLU A 486 28.93 0.61 -40.49
C GLU A 486 29.14 1.95 -39.75
N ALA A 487 29.84 2.89 -40.36
CA ALA A 487 30.03 4.23 -39.81
C ALA A 487 28.69 4.97 -39.60
N SER A 488 27.75 4.84 -40.55
CA SER A 488 26.40 5.42 -40.42
C SER A 488 25.62 4.82 -39.25
N VAL A 489 25.60 3.49 -39.13
CA VAL A 489 24.91 2.79 -38.04
C VAL A 489 25.55 3.10 -36.69
N MET A 490 26.88 3.19 -36.63
CA MET A 490 27.61 3.58 -35.42
C MET A 490 27.29 5.01 -34.99
N ALA A 491 27.14 5.95 -35.93
CA ALA A 491 26.74 7.32 -35.63
C ALA A 491 25.31 7.38 -35.07
N GLU A 492 24.36 6.67 -35.69
CA GLU A 492 22.97 6.57 -35.20
C GLU A 492 22.89 5.92 -33.82
N LEU A 493 23.67 4.87 -33.56
CA LEU A 493 23.77 4.24 -32.24
C LEU A 493 24.31 5.21 -31.20
N GLN A 494 25.36 5.97 -31.53
CA GLN A 494 25.94 6.96 -30.62
C GLN A 494 24.92 8.05 -30.28
N GLU A 495 24.16 8.53 -31.27
CA GLU A 495 23.06 9.48 -31.04
C GLU A 495 21.99 8.88 -30.12
N MET A 496 21.55 7.65 -30.38
CA MET A 496 20.61 6.93 -29.52
C MET A 496 21.11 6.77 -28.07
N TYR A 497 22.39 6.47 -27.87
CA TYR A 497 22.99 6.40 -26.53
C TYR A 497 23.01 7.76 -25.84
N THR A 498 23.32 8.85 -26.56
CA THR A 498 23.26 10.20 -25.97
C THR A 498 21.84 10.58 -25.57
N ARG A 499 20.84 10.27 -26.41
CA ARG A 499 19.42 10.52 -26.13
C ARG A 499 18.92 9.70 -24.94
N LYS A 500 19.32 8.42 -24.85
CA LYS A 500 19.00 7.58 -23.69
C LYS A 500 19.57 8.17 -22.40
N ASN A 501 20.85 8.53 -22.39
CA ASN A 501 21.49 9.09 -21.21
C ASN A 501 20.85 10.42 -20.77
N GLU A 502 20.38 11.24 -21.72
CA GLU A 502 19.64 12.45 -21.40
C GLU A 502 18.27 12.14 -20.78
N LEU A 503 17.56 11.15 -21.32
CA LEU A 503 16.28 10.69 -20.77
C LEU A 503 16.43 10.13 -19.35
N ASP A 504 17.45 9.30 -19.12
CA ASP A 504 17.74 8.72 -17.80
C ASP A 504 17.99 9.83 -16.76
N ARG A 505 18.74 10.87 -17.11
CA ARG A 505 18.95 12.05 -16.23
C ARG A 505 17.66 12.82 -15.95
N LYS A 506 16.78 12.96 -16.94
CA LYS A 506 15.47 13.62 -16.76
C LYS A 506 14.56 12.81 -15.84
N VAL A 507 14.55 11.49 -15.98
CA VAL A 507 13.80 10.59 -15.09
C VAL A 507 14.34 10.68 -13.66
N GLU A 508 15.65 10.66 -13.47
CA GLU A 508 16.29 10.81 -12.16
C GLU A 508 15.95 12.16 -11.50
N ALA A 509 16.00 13.25 -12.27
CA ALA A 509 15.61 14.58 -11.77
C ALA A 509 14.13 14.63 -11.35
N ASN A 510 13.22 14.06 -12.16
CA ASN A 510 11.79 13.99 -11.82
C ASN A 510 11.53 13.16 -10.57
N GLN A 511 12.22 12.02 -10.43
CA GLN A 511 12.13 11.18 -9.23
C GLN A 511 12.54 11.96 -7.98
N LYS A 512 13.63 12.72 -8.06
CA LYS A 512 14.08 13.57 -6.96
C LYS A 512 13.04 14.64 -6.57
N VAL A 513 12.41 15.28 -7.55
CA VAL A 513 11.34 16.26 -7.28
C VAL A 513 10.12 15.60 -6.63
N ILE A 514 9.75 14.38 -7.05
CA ILE A 514 8.67 13.62 -6.42
C ILE A 514 9.00 13.32 -4.95
N GLU A 515 10.24 12.95 -4.65
CA GLU A 515 10.67 12.68 -3.28
C GLU A 515 10.67 13.95 -2.41
N GLU A 516 11.16 15.06 -2.94
CA GLU A 516 11.15 16.36 -2.25
C GLU A 516 9.72 16.86 -1.98
N THR A 517 8.83 16.74 -2.97
CA THR A 517 7.41 17.12 -2.82
C THR A 517 6.68 16.23 -1.83
N LYS A 518 6.97 14.92 -1.81
CA LYS A 518 6.43 14.00 -0.81
C LYS A 518 6.91 14.35 0.61
N ALA A 519 8.19 14.65 0.78
CA ALA A 519 8.72 15.08 2.08
C ALA A 519 8.08 16.40 2.54
N ALA A 520 7.93 17.36 1.64
CA ALA A 520 7.23 18.62 1.95
C ALA A 520 5.77 18.36 2.35
N MET A 521 5.06 17.49 1.65
CA MET A 521 3.68 17.11 1.97
C MET A 521 3.58 16.45 3.35
N GLU A 522 4.47 15.52 3.69
CA GLU A 522 4.49 14.88 5.01
C GLU A 522 4.74 15.90 6.13
N THR A 523 5.66 16.85 5.93
CA THR A 523 5.88 17.91 6.92
C THR A 523 4.68 18.84 7.07
N ALA A 524 4.02 19.21 5.96
CA ALA A 524 2.82 20.05 6.00
C ALA A 524 1.66 19.33 6.69
N LEU A 525 1.49 18.03 6.44
CA LEU A 525 0.49 17.19 7.11
C LEU A 525 0.75 17.12 8.61
N TRP A 526 2.00 16.91 9.02
CA TRP A 526 2.37 16.92 10.45
C TRP A 526 2.04 18.27 11.13
N TYR A 527 2.35 19.39 10.49
CA TYR A 527 1.98 20.71 11.01
C TYR A 527 0.46 20.92 11.08
N ALA A 528 -0.30 20.43 10.09
CA ALA A 528 -1.76 20.50 10.09
C ALA A 528 -2.38 19.67 11.22
N GLU A 529 -1.90 18.44 11.44
CA GLU A 529 -2.35 17.60 12.56
C GLU A 529 -2.06 18.23 13.92
N MET A 530 -0.90 18.88 14.07
CA MET A 530 -0.56 19.63 15.28
C MET A 530 -1.47 20.85 15.47
N ALA A 531 -1.78 21.58 14.40
CA ALA A 531 -2.69 22.72 14.44
C ALA A 531 -4.14 22.28 14.77
N ASP A 532 -4.63 21.18 14.21
CA ASP A 532 -5.95 20.63 14.54
C ASP A 532 -6.01 20.15 15.98
N SER A 533 -4.95 19.49 16.47
CA SER A 533 -4.84 19.09 17.87
C SER A 533 -4.88 20.30 18.81
N ALA A 534 -4.17 21.38 18.47
CA ALA A 534 -4.19 22.63 19.21
C ALA A 534 -5.56 23.34 19.14
N LYS A 535 -6.19 23.38 17.95
CA LYS A 535 -7.53 23.93 17.76
C LYS A 535 -8.55 23.21 18.64
N VAL A 536 -8.54 21.88 18.63
CA VAL A 536 -9.44 21.07 19.47
C VAL A 536 -9.20 21.37 20.97
N ALA A 537 -7.94 21.56 21.39
CA ALA A 537 -7.64 21.98 22.76
C ALA A 537 -8.21 23.37 23.08
N MET A 538 -8.06 24.35 22.18
CA MET A 538 -8.61 25.70 22.33
C MET A 538 -10.14 25.72 22.31
N GLU A 539 -10.78 24.95 21.43
CA GLU A 539 -12.24 24.83 21.37
C GLU A 539 -12.80 24.20 22.65
N ARG A 540 -12.10 23.24 23.25
CA ARG A 540 -12.45 22.70 24.57
C ARG A 540 -12.37 23.78 25.66
N GLU A 541 -11.37 24.65 25.63
CA GLU A 541 -11.25 25.78 26.57
C GLU A 541 -12.32 26.87 26.32
N LEU A 542 -12.59 27.23 25.05
CA LEU A 542 -13.62 28.19 24.69
C LEU A 542 -15.03 27.69 25.00
N SER A 543 -15.30 26.40 24.79
CA SER A 543 -16.59 25.79 25.15
C SER A 543 -16.83 25.86 26.67
N ARG A 544 -15.77 25.66 27.47
CA ARG A 544 -15.81 25.86 28.93
C ARG A 544 -16.08 27.32 29.31
N CYS A 545 -15.51 28.29 28.58
CA CYS A 545 -15.77 29.72 28.80
C CYS A 545 -17.17 30.16 28.37
N ARG A 546 -17.72 29.63 27.27
CA ARG A 546 -19.08 29.95 26.81
C ARG A 546 -20.16 29.37 27.71
N GLN A 547 -19.94 28.17 28.25
CA GLN A 547 -20.83 27.59 29.26
C GLN A 547 -20.86 28.40 30.56
N SER A 548 -19.76 29.08 30.92
CA SER A 548 -19.72 29.99 32.07
C SER A 548 -20.31 31.38 31.79
N GLY A 549 -20.45 31.80 30.52
CA GLY A 549 -21.08 33.08 30.14
C GLY A 549 -22.58 33.01 29.80
N SER A 550 -23.11 31.84 29.42
CA SER A 550 -24.49 31.69 28.91
C SER A 550 -25.57 31.53 29.99
N THR A 551 -25.19 31.37 31.26
CA THR A 551 -26.15 31.31 32.39
C THR A 551 -26.57 32.69 32.91
N SER A 552 -26.10 33.78 32.30
CA SER A 552 -26.36 35.15 32.79
C SER A 552 -27.42 35.95 32.00
N SER A 553 -28.04 35.44 30.91
CA SER A 553 -28.88 36.29 30.02
C SER A 553 -30.26 35.77 29.59
N ARG A 554 -30.82 34.74 30.22
CA ARG A 554 -32.23 34.36 30.02
C ARG A 554 -32.91 34.17 31.36
N ILE A 555 -33.61 35.21 31.81
CA ILE A 555 -34.92 35.24 32.48
C ILE A 555 -35.18 36.74 32.76
N SER A 556 -35.78 37.42 31.79
CA SER A 556 -36.57 38.63 32.02
C SER A 556 -37.78 38.49 31.11
N ASP A 557 -38.93 38.82 31.66
CA ASP A 557 -40.25 38.92 31.02
C ASP A 557 -41.09 37.64 31.11
N CYS A 558 -41.80 37.52 32.24
CA CYS A 558 -43.25 37.67 32.28
C CYS A 558 -43.72 37.66 33.74
N SER A 559 -44.17 38.83 34.18
CA SER A 559 -44.92 39.07 35.41
C SER A 559 -46.39 38.73 35.20
N ASP A 560 -47.04 38.38 36.31
CA ASP A 560 -48.43 38.69 36.69
C ASP A 560 -49.48 37.58 36.87
N ASN A 561 -50.04 37.64 38.08
CA ASN A 561 -51.40 37.29 38.55
C ASN A 561 -51.71 35.81 38.85
N SER A 562 -52.29 35.43 39.99
CA SER A 562 -52.80 36.14 41.16
C SER A 562 -52.88 35.17 42.34
N SER A 563 -52.61 35.65 43.55
CA SER A 563 -53.09 35.02 44.79
C SER A 563 -54.24 35.86 45.30
N ILE A 564 -55.45 35.29 45.32
CA ILE A 564 -56.55 35.78 46.15
C ILE A 564 -56.55 34.97 47.44
N LEU A 565 -56.53 35.72 48.54
CA LEU A 565 -56.65 35.33 49.92
C LEU A 565 -58.04 34.75 50.27
N SER A 566 -58.00 33.75 51.15
CA SER A 566 -58.94 33.48 52.26
C SER A 566 -60.35 32.95 51.98
N ALA A 567 -60.54 31.65 52.20
CA ALA A 567 -61.45 31.04 53.20
C ALA A 567 -61.27 29.52 53.22
#